data_AF-A0A954G122-F1
#
_entry.id   AF-A0A954G122-F1
#
_cell.length_a   1.000
_cell.length_b   1.000
_cell.length_c   1.000
_cell.angle_alpha   90.00
_cell.angle_beta   90.00
_cell.angle_gamma   90.00
#
_symmetry.space_group_name_H-M   'P 1'
#
loop_
_entity.id
_entity.type
_entity.pdbx_description
1 polymer ?
#
loop_
_entity_poly.entity_id
_entity_poly.type
_entity_poly.pdbx_seq_one_letter_code
_entity_poly.pdbx_strand_id
1 'polypeptide(L)'
;TEQHQQGLEQLQNGQYEQAINSFTEALNIENRSWVRREILALMVQAALSQGDDLKAALRFQMMVENEPDSRSFDLIPLDWNIKETLSAARSAARGWLTDKDELKQLMGASILLTAPDYQAQAEAAMRSLATSTNVNIQQLARTQLWRLRLREGDISHMELQRWERNLHQVPEHLRAGPYFLLGTGYAMLERHGQAAASFLWVPLAYNSNPQLSALANLKAADSLLALGQTSNALRLYQETVARYPKSASQQIAQQMIDQLLK
;
A
#
# COMPACT_ATOMS: atom_id res chain seq x y z
N THR A 1 -8.75 -1.74 -27.80
CA THR A 1 -9.59 -2.85 -28.29
C THR A 1 -10.93 -2.77 -27.56
N GLU A 2 -11.98 -3.40 -28.08
CA GLU A 2 -13.30 -3.43 -27.40
C GLU A 2 -13.18 -3.96 -25.97
N GLN A 3 -12.43 -5.04 -25.78
CA GLN A 3 -12.15 -5.62 -24.46
C GLN A 3 -11.41 -4.68 -23.51
N HIS A 4 -10.50 -3.84 -24.02
CA HIS A 4 -9.85 -2.83 -23.18
C HIS A 4 -10.86 -1.79 -22.68
N GLN A 5 -11.75 -1.31 -23.54
CA GLN A 5 -12.79 -0.34 -23.16
C GLN A 5 -13.78 -0.95 -22.16
N GLN A 6 -14.22 -2.19 -22.40
CA GLN A 6 -15.09 -2.92 -21.48
C GLN A 6 -14.45 -3.10 -20.10
N GLY A 7 -13.16 -3.44 -20.06
CA GLY A 7 -12.42 -3.57 -18.81
C GLY A 7 -12.35 -2.25 -18.02
N LEU A 8 -12.20 -1.11 -18.71
CA LEU A 8 -12.22 0.22 -18.08
C LEU A 8 -13.57 0.53 -17.43
N GLU A 9 -14.68 0.25 -18.12
CA GLU A 9 -16.03 0.45 -17.60
C GLU A 9 -16.30 -0.45 -16.38
N GLN A 10 -15.91 -1.72 -16.45
CA GLN A 10 -16.03 -2.65 -15.33
C GLN A 10 -15.19 -2.20 -14.13
N LEU A 11 -13.96 -1.72 -14.35
CA LEU A 11 -13.09 -1.20 -13.30
C LEU A 11 -13.73 0.00 -12.59
N GLN A 12 -14.27 0.95 -13.35
CA GLN A 12 -14.97 2.13 -12.81
C GLN A 12 -16.20 1.74 -11.99
N ASN A 13 -16.92 0.69 -12.40
CA ASN A 13 -18.07 0.16 -11.68
C ASN A 13 -17.69 -0.77 -10.50
N GLY A 14 -16.41 -0.89 -10.18
CA GLY A 14 -15.91 -1.76 -9.10
C GLY A 14 -16.04 -3.26 -9.40
N GLN A 15 -16.31 -3.66 -10.65
CA GLN A 15 -16.45 -5.05 -11.10
C GLN A 15 -15.06 -5.67 -11.36
N TYR A 16 -14.20 -5.67 -10.36
CA TYR A 16 -12.76 -5.96 -10.48
C TYR A 16 -12.41 -7.31 -11.15
N GLU A 17 -13.06 -8.43 -10.80
CA GLU A 17 -12.80 -9.72 -11.47
C GLU A 17 -13.20 -9.70 -12.94
N GLN A 18 -14.31 -9.04 -13.29
CA GLN A 18 -14.74 -8.92 -14.69
C GLN A 18 -13.76 -8.06 -15.47
N ALA A 19 -13.36 -6.92 -14.90
CA ALA A 19 -12.36 -6.03 -15.48
C ALA A 19 -11.04 -6.78 -15.77
N ILE A 20 -10.57 -7.57 -14.81
CA ILE A 20 -9.39 -8.43 -14.97
C ILE A 20 -9.55 -9.42 -16.13
N ASN A 21 -10.73 -10.03 -16.30
CA ASN A 21 -10.98 -10.95 -17.40
C ASN A 21 -10.93 -10.22 -18.76
N SER A 22 -11.65 -9.10 -18.91
CA SER A 22 -11.62 -8.29 -20.14
C SER A 22 -10.22 -7.75 -20.45
N PHE A 23 -9.45 -7.33 -19.44
CA PHE A 23 -8.05 -6.92 -19.62
C PHE A 23 -7.15 -8.08 -20.02
N THR A 24 -7.38 -9.29 -19.51
CA THR A 24 -6.64 -10.49 -19.93
C THR A 24 -6.86 -10.79 -21.41
N GLU A 25 -8.11 -10.71 -21.88
CA GLU A 25 -8.43 -10.85 -23.30
C GLU A 25 -7.77 -9.75 -24.15
N ALA A 26 -7.80 -8.50 -23.68
CA ALA A 26 -7.13 -7.39 -24.35
C ALA A 26 -5.61 -7.60 -24.45
N LEU A 27 -4.97 -8.13 -23.40
CA LEU A 27 -3.54 -8.45 -23.40
C LEU A 27 -3.19 -9.55 -24.39
N ASN A 28 -4.08 -10.49 -24.69
CA ASN A 28 -3.77 -11.58 -25.62
C ASN A 28 -3.63 -11.09 -27.08
N ILE A 29 -4.26 -9.96 -27.42
CA ILE A 29 -4.28 -9.41 -28.79
C ILE A 29 -3.48 -8.10 -28.94
N GLU A 30 -3.08 -7.46 -27.84
CA GLU A 30 -2.32 -6.21 -27.89
C GLU A 30 -0.82 -6.47 -28.04
N ASN A 31 -0.22 -5.90 -29.08
CA ASN A 31 1.20 -6.08 -29.40
C ASN A 31 2.09 -4.91 -28.96
N ARG A 32 1.51 -3.72 -28.75
CA ARG A 32 2.27 -2.52 -28.36
C ARG A 32 2.67 -2.63 -26.89
N SER A 33 3.97 -2.67 -26.62
CA SER A 33 4.53 -2.82 -25.27
C SER A 33 3.96 -1.82 -24.27
N TRP A 34 3.87 -0.55 -24.65
CA TRP A 34 3.35 0.50 -23.78
C TRP A 34 1.87 0.29 -23.41
N VAL A 35 1.02 -0.15 -24.34
CA VAL A 35 -0.41 -0.41 -24.05
C VAL A 35 -0.54 -1.62 -23.14
N ARG A 36 0.24 -2.68 -23.39
CA ARG A 36 0.26 -3.87 -22.51
C ARG A 36 0.61 -3.48 -21.07
N ARG A 37 1.56 -2.57 -20.88
CA ARG A 37 1.93 -2.06 -19.55
C ARG A 37 0.80 -1.29 -18.88
N GLU A 38 0.13 -0.41 -19.61
CA GLU A 38 -1.05 0.31 -19.10
C GLU A 38 -2.16 -0.67 -18.67
N ILE A 39 -2.43 -1.70 -19.49
CA ILE A 39 -3.40 -2.74 -19.14
C ILE A 39 -2.95 -3.50 -17.88
N LEU A 40 -1.67 -3.87 -17.78
CA LEU A 40 -1.14 -4.52 -16.58
C LEU A 40 -1.26 -3.63 -15.33
N ALA A 41 -0.99 -2.32 -15.44
CA ALA A 41 -1.17 -1.36 -14.35
C ALA A 41 -2.62 -1.32 -13.87
N LEU A 42 -3.60 -1.29 -14.80
CA LEU A 42 -5.03 -1.34 -14.47
C LEU A 42 -5.40 -2.65 -13.77
N MET A 43 -4.81 -3.78 -14.20
CA MET A 43 -5.04 -5.06 -13.52
C MET A 43 -4.38 -5.14 -12.14
N VAL A 44 -3.23 -4.49 -11.92
CA VAL A 44 -2.62 -4.34 -10.59
C VAL A 44 -3.55 -3.52 -9.70
N GLN A 45 -4.04 -2.38 -10.19
CA GLN A 45 -4.99 -1.53 -9.47
C GLN A 45 -6.26 -2.30 -9.08
N ALA A 46 -6.83 -3.08 -10.01
CA ALA A 46 -7.99 -3.93 -9.72
C ALA A 46 -7.69 -4.96 -8.62
N ALA A 47 -6.55 -5.65 -8.69
CA ALA A 47 -6.14 -6.64 -7.68
C ALA A 47 -5.89 -6.00 -6.31
N LEU A 48 -5.19 -4.86 -6.26
CA LEU A 48 -5.01 -4.06 -5.05
C LEU A 48 -6.36 -3.66 -4.46
N SER A 49 -7.32 -3.24 -5.29
CA SER A 49 -8.66 -2.85 -4.84
C SER A 49 -9.44 -4.00 -4.19
N GLN A 50 -9.09 -5.25 -4.52
CA GLN A 50 -9.66 -6.46 -3.92
C GLN A 50 -8.88 -6.96 -2.69
N GLY A 51 -7.71 -6.37 -2.40
CA GLY A 51 -6.79 -6.89 -1.37
C GLY A 51 -6.11 -8.20 -1.78
N ASP A 52 -6.05 -8.52 -3.08
CA ASP A 52 -5.37 -9.71 -3.59
C ASP A 52 -3.90 -9.39 -3.91
N ASP A 53 -3.07 -9.37 -2.85
CA ASP A 53 -1.65 -9.02 -2.92
C ASP A 53 -0.88 -9.96 -3.86
N LEU A 54 -1.26 -11.24 -3.92
CA LEU A 54 -0.57 -12.23 -4.76
C LEU A 54 -0.82 -11.92 -6.24
N LYS A 55 -2.08 -11.74 -6.64
CA LYS A 55 -2.43 -11.34 -8.00
C LYS A 55 -1.82 -9.99 -8.38
N ALA A 56 -1.80 -9.03 -7.44
CA ALA A 56 -1.18 -7.73 -7.66
C ALA A 56 0.33 -7.88 -7.92
N ALA A 57 1.04 -8.63 -7.08
CA ALA A 57 2.49 -8.81 -7.19
C ALA A 57 2.92 -9.51 -8.47
N LEU A 58 2.21 -10.57 -8.88
CA LEU A 58 2.51 -11.28 -10.12
C LEU A 58 2.34 -10.37 -11.35
N ARG A 59 1.28 -9.56 -11.38
CA ARG A 59 1.03 -8.62 -12.50
C ARG A 59 1.98 -7.44 -12.49
N PHE A 60 2.33 -6.94 -11.31
CA PHE A 60 3.31 -5.87 -11.17
C PHE A 60 4.68 -6.32 -11.71
N GLN A 61 5.10 -7.56 -11.42
CA GLN A 61 6.33 -8.15 -11.99
C GLN A 61 6.28 -8.14 -13.52
N MET A 62 5.21 -8.66 -14.12
CA MET A 62 5.04 -8.66 -15.58
C MET A 62 5.06 -7.25 -16.18
N MET A 63 4.56 -6.24 -15.45
CA MET A 63 4.52 -4.86 -15.90
C MET A 63 5.92 -4.23 -16.02
N VAL A 64 6.83 -4.56 -15.10
CA VAL A 64 8.13 -3.90 -14.94
C VAL A 64 9.32 -4.71 -15.45
N GLU A 65 9.12 -5.98 -15.80
CA GLU A 65 10.15 -6.91 -16.34
C GLU A 65 11.02 -6.32 -17.47
N ASN A 66 10.51 -5.34 -18.23
CA ASN A 66 11.24 -4.73 -19.34
C ASN A 66 11.51 -3.21 -19.17
N GLU A 67 10.94 -2.54 -18.16
CA GLU A 67 11.13 -1.11 -17.86
C GLU A 67 10.94 -0.86 -16.35
N PRO A 68 12.02 -0.92 -15.53
CA PRO A 68 11.95 -0.76 -14.07
C PRO A 68 11.51 0.63 -13.60
N ASP A 69 11.66 1.66 -14.45
CA ASP A 69 11.26 3.05 -14.19
C ASP A 69 9.84 3.36 -14.69
N SER A 70 8.97 2.35 -14.74
CA SER A 70 7.58 2.51 -15.18
C SER A 70 6.86 3.62 -14.39
N ARG A 71 6.06 4.41 -15.09
CA ARG A 71 5.23 5.50 -14.51
C ARG A 71 4.30 5.01 -13.39
N SER A 72 4.00 3.71 -13.35
CA SER A 72 3.08 3.07 -12.42
C SER A 72 3.78 2.33 -11.27
N PHE A 73 5.04 2.69 -10.94
CA PHE A 73 5.80 2.03 -9.87
C PHE A 73 5.15 2.20 -8.48
N ASP A 74 4.34 3.25 -8.30
CA ASP A 74 3.51 3.49 -7.13
C ASP A 74 2.47 2.40 -6.84
N LEU A 75 2.17 1.54 -7.83
CA LEU A 75 1.32 0.37 -7.67
C LEU A 75 2.04 -0.85 -7.08
N ILE A 76 3.32 -0.72 -6.69
CA ILE A 76 4.06 -1.84 -6.10
C ILE A 76 3.33 -2.38 -4.85
N PRO A 77 2.98 -3.68 -4.81
CA PRO A 77 2.24 -4.25 -3.70
C PRO A 77 3.20 -4.54 -2.54
N LEU A 78 3.33 -3.55 -1.65
CA LEU A 78 4.09 -3.65 -0.42
C LEU A 78 3.14 -3.69 0.78
N ASP A 79 3.49 -4.49 1.79
CA ASP A 79 2.82 -4.47 3.08
C ASP A 79 3.36 -3.31 3.92
N TRP A 80 2.45 -2.53 4.50
CA TRP A 80 2.77 -1.40 5.37
C TRP A 80 2.29 -1.61 6.81
N ASN A 81 1.71 -2.77 7.12
CA ASN A 81 1.27 -3.10 8.47
C ASN A 81 2.47 -3.37 9.40
N ILE A 82 2.39 -2.90 10.64
CA ILE A 82 3.47 -3.13 11.64
C ILE A 82 3.29 -4.43 12.43
N LYS A 83 2.13 -5.09 12.29
CA LYS A 83 1.83 -6.39 12.90
C LYS A 83 1.89 -7.48 11.83
N GLU A 84 2.08 -8.72 12.26
CA GLU A 84 2.04 -9.87 11.36
C GLU A 84 0.69 -9.94 10.63
N THR A 85 0.76 -10.10 9.31
CA THR A 85 -0.38 -10.28 8.42
C THR A 85 -0.34 -11.68 7.83
N LEU A 86 -1.50 -12.33 7.74
CA LEU A 86 -1.66 -13.61 7.03
C LEU A 86 -1.89 -13.34 5.54
N SER A 87 -0.89 -12.80 4.85
CA SER A 87 -1.00 -12.54 3.41
C SER A 87 -1.05 -13.85 2.63
N ALA A 88 -1.99 -13.95 1.68
CA ALA A 88 -2.07 -15.07 0.73
C ALA A 88 -0.79 -15.19 -0.13
N ALA A 89 -0.03 -14.10 -0.27
CA ALA A 89 1.23 -14.08 -0.99
C ALA A 89 2.41 -14.65 -0.18
N ARG A 90 2.25 -14.98 1.12
CA ARG A 90 3.35 -15.44 2.00
C ARG A 90 4.14 -16.61 1.42
N SER A 91 3.48 -17.57 0.79
CA SER A 91 4.18 -18.73 0.19
C SER A 91 5.09 -18.30 -0.96
N ALA A 92 4.59 -17.44 -1.86
CA ALA A 92 5.33 -16.90 -3.01
C ALA A 92 6.45 -15.94 -2.56
N ALA A 93 6.19 -15.14 -1.53
CA ALA A 93 7.13 -14.19 -0.95
C ALA A 93 8.45 -14.86 -0.50
N ARG A 94 8.40 -16.12 -0.06
CA ARG A 94 9.60 -16.89 0.29
C ARG A 94 10.53 -17.12 -0.91
N GLY A 95 9.94 -17.41 -2.08
CA GLY A 95 10.70 -17.54 -3.32
C GLY A 95 11.23 -16.20 -3.80
N TRP A 96 10.44 -15.14 -3.68
CA TRP A 96 10.86 -13.79 -4.06
C TRP A 96 11.99 -13.24 -3.20
N LEU A 97 11.99 -13.54 -1.89
CA LEU A 97 13.02 -13.10 -0.96
C LEU A 97 14.43 -13.58 -1.34
N THR A 98 14.53 -14.74 -2.00
CA THR A 98 15.81 -15.34 -2.42
C THR A 98 16.08 -15.19 -3.92
N ASP A 99 15.23 -14.48 -4.65
CA ASP A 99 15.43 -14.17 -6.07
C ASP A 99 16.63 -13.24 -6.25
N LYS A 100 17.21 -13.18 -7.45
CA LYS A 100 18.31 -12.24 -7.78
C LYS A 100 17.78 -10.85 -8.15
N ASP A 101 16.51 -10.77 -8.54
CA ASP A 101 15.84 -9.53 -8.87
C ASP A 101 15.50 -8.73 -7.60
N GLU A 102 16.10 -7.54 -7.47
CA GLU A 102 15.91 -6.64 -6.32
C GLU A 102 14.44 -6.27 -6.10
N LEU A 103 13.64 -6.17 -7.17
CA LEU A 103 12.23 -5.84 -7.04
C LEU A 103 11.45 -6.99 -6.37
N LYS A 104 11.71 -8.23 -6.81
CA LYS A 104 11.11 -9.41 -6.20
C LYS A 104 11.55 -9.53 -4.76
N GLN A 105 12.84 -9.34 -4.48
CA GLN A 105 13.35 -9.29 -3.11
C GLN A 105 12.62 -8.25 -2.27
N LEU A 106 12.38 -7.04 -2.79
CA LEU A 106 11.65 -5.98 -2.08
C LEU A 106 10.22 -6.40 -1.73
N MET A 107 9.46 -6.95 -2.67
CA MET A 107 8.09 -7.44 -2.42
C MET A 107 8.08 -8.60 -1.42
N GLY A 108 8.97 -9.59 -1.61
CA GLY A 108 9.09 -10.75 -0.74
C GLY A 108 9.46 -10.36 0.69
N ALA A 109 10.47 -9.50 0.84
CA ALA A 109 10.90 -8.98 2.11
C ALA A 109 9.82 -8.14 2.78
N SER A 110 9.05 -7.33 2.02
CA SER A 110 7.98 -6.51 2.58
C SER A 110 6.88 -7.36 3.22
N ILE A 111 6.45 -8.43 2.56
CA ILE A 111 5.44 -9.35 3.11
C ILE A 111 5.98 -10.11 4.33
N LEU A 112 7.26 -10.51 4.30
CA LEU A 112 7.86 -11.35 5.33
C LEU A 112 8.48 -10.58 6.51
N LEU A 113 8.57 -9.25 6.43
CA LEU A 113 9.29 -8.42 7.41
C LEU A 113 8.77 -8.58 8.84
N THR A 114 7.46 -8.77 9.00
CA THR A 114 6.80 -8.93 10.30
C THR A 114 6.51 -10.39 10.65
N ALA A 115 6.86 -11.35 9.78
CA ALA A 115 6.65 -12.77 10.00
C ALA A 115 7.79 -13.36 10.87
N PRO A 116 7.52 -13.89 12.08
CA PRO A 116 8.57 -14.31 13.01
C PRO A 116 9.61 -15.26 12.41
N ASP A 117 9.16 -16.24 11.62
CA ASP A 117 10.04 -17.26 11.02
C ASP A 117 11.01 -16.71 9.96
N TYR A 118 10.68 -15.56 9.36
CA TYR A 118 11.41 -14.99 8.22
C TYR A 118 11.95 -13.59 8.47
N GLN A 119 11.62 -12.97 9.61
CA GLN A 119 11.94 -11.59 9.92
C GLN A 119 13.43 -11.28 9.73
N ALA A 120 14.32 -12.11 10.29
CA ALA A 120 15.76 -11.84 10.23
C ALA A 120 16.28 -11.83 8.77
N GLN A 121 15.77 -12.73 7.93
CA GLN A 121 16.12 -12.82 6.51
C GLN A 121 15.53 -11.64 5.72
N ALA A 122 14.27 -11.31 5.97
CA ALA A 122 13.59 -10.18 5.35
C ALA A 122 14.22 -8.83 5.73
N GLU A 123 14.62 -8.66 6.99
CA GLU A 123 15.34 -7.49 7.46
C GLU A 123 16.72 -7.36 6.80
N ALA A 124 17.49 -8.45 6.73
CA ALA A 124 18.77 -8.46 6.04
C ALA A 124 18.64 -8.07 4.56
N ALA A 125 17.64 -8.62 3.87
CA ALA A 125 17.31 -8.24 2.49
C ALA A 125 16.95 -6.76 2.38
N MET A 126 16.05 -6.24 3.24
CA MET A 126 15.69 -4.81 3.26
C MET A 126 16.90 -3.90 3.49
N ARG A 127 17.82 -4.27 4.39
CA ARG A 127 19.05 -3.50 4.64
C ARG A 127 19.98 -3.50 3.43
N SER A 128 20.08 -4.61 2.71
CA SER A 128 20.80 -4.68 1.44
C SER A 128 20.16 -3.77 0.39
N LEU A 129 18.84 -3.92 0.17
CA LEU A 129 18.07 -3.12 -0.79
C LEU A 129 18.09 -1.62 -0.49
N ALA A 130 18.21 -1.23 0.77
CA ALA A 130 18.40 0.17 1.20
C ALA A 130 19.71 0.82 0.70
N THR A 131 20.57 0.04 0.05
CA THR A 131 21.80 0.48 -0.65
C THR A 131 21.73 0.33 -2.17
N SER A 132 20.58 -0.11 -2.71
CA SER A 132 20.36 -0.28 -4.16
C SER A 132 20.68 1.00 -4.94
N THR A 133 21.14 0.81 -6.19
CA THR A 133 21.34 1.88 -7.15
C THR A 133 20.01 2.38 -7.76
N ASN A 134 18.96 1.57 -7.70
CA ASN A 134 17.60 1.99 -8.04
C ASN A 134 17.02 2.81 -6.89
N VAL A 135 16.76 4.10 -7.12
CA VAL A 135 16.29 5.02 -6.08
C VAL A 135 14.92 4.63 -5.50
N ASN A 136 14.02 4.06 -6.32
CA ASN A 136 12.69 3.64 -5.87
C ASN A 136 12.81 2.48 -4.88
N ILE A 137 13.59 1.45 -5.25
CA ILE A 137 13.86 0.30 -4.39
C ILE A 137 14.58 0.73 -3.11
N GLN A 138 15.61 1.56 -3.26
CA GLN A 138 16.40 2.07 -2.14
C GLN A 138 15.52 2.79 -1.10
N GLN A 139 14.68 3.73 -1.54
CA GLN A 139 13.86 4.54 -0.63
C GLN A 139 12.71 3.74 -0.02
N LEU A 140 12.07 2.84 -0.78
CA LEU A 140 11.05 1.95 -0.26
C LEU A 140 11.63 0.98 0.78
N ALA A 141 12.80 0.39 0.54
CA ALA A 141 13.45 -0.48 1.51
C ALA A 141 13.81 0.26 2.82
N ARG A 142 14.34 1.48 2.72
CA ARG A 142 14.63 2.32 3.90
C ARG A 142 13.39 2.62 4.73
N THR A 143 12.29 2.96 4.09
CA THR A 143 11.03 3.28 4.79
C THR A 143 10.33 2.04 5.32
N GLN A 144 10.45 0.89 4.65
CA GLN A 144 9.95 -0.40 5.16
C GLN A 144 10.59 -0.80 6.49
N LEU A 145 11.87 -0.48 6.70
CA LEU A 145 12.56 -0.72 7.99
C LEU A 145 11.95 0.06 9.17
N TRP A 146 11.20 1.13 8.92
CA TRP A 146 10.48 1.85 9.98
C TRP A 146 9.43 0.97 10.66
N ARG A 147 8.88 -0.03 9.95
CA ARG A 147 7.91 -0.98 10.51
C ARG A 147 8.47 -1.75 11.71
N LEU A 148 9.76 -2.10 11.67
CA LEU A 148 10.43 -2.81 12.76
C LEU A 148 10.53 -1.92 14.00
N ARG A 149 10.96 -0.66 13.83
CA ARG A 149 11.02 0.34 14.91
C ARG A 149 9.67 0.59 15.57
N LEU A 150 8.65 0.79 14.74
CA LEU A 150 7.28 0.99 15.22
C LEU A 150 6.77 -0.25 15.98
N ARG A 151 7.07 -1.45 15.51
CA ARG A 151 6.65 -2.69 16.17
C ARG A 151 7.35 -2.92 17.51
N GLU A 152 8.63 -2.53 17.62
CA GLU A 152 9.38 -2.57 18.88
C GLU A 152 8.87 -1.56 19.91
N GLY A 153 8.18 -0.50 19.46
CA GLY A 153 7.70 0.58 20.31
C GLY A 153 8.79 1.56 20.74
N ASP A 154 10.04 1.35 20.33
CA ASP A 154 11.17 2.23 20.56
C ASP A 154 11.19 3.34 19.50
N ILE A 155 10.26 4.29 19.62
CA ILE A 155 10.16 5.43 18.71
C ILE A 155 10.00 6.75 19.49
N SER A 156 10.84 7.73 19.16
CA SER A 156 10.78 9.06 19.77
C SER A 156 10.14 10.09 18.84
N HIS A 157 9.60 11.18 19.41
CA HIS A 157 9.07 12.28 18.62
C HIS A 157 10.13 12.91 17.70
N MET A 158 11.37 13.03 18.19
CA MET A 158 12.49 13.58 17.42
C MET A 158 12.82 12.70 16.21
N GLU A 159 12.71 11.39 16.36
CA GLU A 159 12.91 10.44 15.26
C GLU A 159 11.80 10.55 14.21
N LEU A 160 10.53 10.65 14.62
CA LEU A 160 9.43 10.88 13.68
C LEU A 160 9.57 12.20 12.92
N GLN A 161 10.00 13.27 13.59
CA GLN A 161 10.31 14.54 12.91
C GLN A 161 11.46 14.39 11.91
N ARG A 162 12.44 13.52 12.19
CA ARG A 162 13.51 13.21 11.24
C ARG A 162 12.98 12.40 10.05
N TRP A 163 12.09 11.42 10.27
CA TRP A 163 11.43 10.68 9.20
C TRP A 163 10.63 11.61 8.29
N GLU A 164 9.80 12.46 8.89
CA GLU A 164 9.01 13.48 8.18
C GLU A 164 9.90 14.40 7.35
N ARG A 165 10.97 14.94 7.95
CA ARG A 165 11.95 15.73 7.20
C ARG A 165 12.54 14.93 6.05
N ASN A 166 12.86 13.65 6.21
CA ASN A 166 13.47 12.85 5.15
C ASN A 166 12.50 12.42 4.04
N LEU A 167 11.18 12.61 4.19
CA LEU A 167 10.21 12.23 3.15
C LEU A 167 10.42 12.96 1.82
N HIS A 168 11.06 14.14 1.81
CA HIS A 168 11.42 14.82 0.55
C HIS A 168 12.38 14.00 -0.32
N GLN A 169 13.16 13.09 0.28
CA GLN A 169 14.10 12.21 -0.43
C GLN A 169 13.39 10.99 -1.04
N VAL A 170 12.19 10.66 -0.56
CA VAL A 170 11.35 9.63 -1.17
C VAL A 170 10.68 10.25 -2.40
N PRO A 171 10.75 9.60 -3.58
CA PRO A 171 10.01 10.04 -4.77
C PRO A 171 8.53 10.23 -4.45
N GLU A 172 7.94 11.32 -4.95
CA GLU A 172 6.60 11.76 -4.54
C GLU A 172 5.54 10.66 -4.69
N HIS A 173 5.54 9.97 -5.82
CA HIS A 173 4.62 8.87 -6.12
C HIS A 173 4.75 7.66 -5.18
N LEU A 174 5.81 7.56 -4.37
CA LEU A 174 6.07 6.45 -3.44
C LEU A 174 5.80 6.81 -1.96
N ARG A 175 5.27 8.00 -1.69
CA ARG A 175 5.13 8.51 -0.31
C ARG A 175 3.93 7.96 0.45
N ALA A 176 2.99 7.27 -0.19
CA ALA A 176 1.79 6.70 0.45
C ALA A 176 2.12 5.89 1.71
N GLY A 177 2.94 4.84 1.56
CA GLY A 177 3.38 3.98 2.65
C GLY A 177 4.16 4.70 3.76
N PRO A 178 5.18 5.50 3.40
CA PRO A 178 5.90 6.31 4.38
C PRO A 178 5.02 7.25 5.21
N TYR A 179 4.03 7.92 4.59
CA TYR A 179 3.05 8.75 5.33
C TYR A 179 2.17 7.91 6.24
N PHE A 180 1.75 6.72 5.80
CA PHE A 180 1.02 5.79 6.64
C PHE A 180 1.81 5.37 7.90
N LEU A 181 3.11 5.05 7.74
CA LEU A 181 3.98 4.71 8.87
C LEU A 181 4.24 5.91 9.79
N LEU A 182 4.40 7.11 9.23
CA LEU A 182 4.56 8.34 10.01
C LEU A 182 3.31 8.62 10.87
N GLY A 183 2.11 8.49 10.27
CA GLY A 183 0.84 8.61 10.99
C GLY A 183 0.72 7.56 12.10
N THR A 184 1.17 6.34 11.82
CA THR A 184 1.19 5.25 12.81
C THR A 184 2.09 5.60 13.99
N GLY A 185 3.31 6.08 13.74
CA GLY A 185 4.22 6.54 14.79
C GLY A 185 3.64 7.68 15.62
N TYR A 186 3.04 8.69 14.98
CA TYR A 186 2.42 9.79 15.71
C TYR A 186 1.23 9.32 16.55
N ALA A 187 0.42 8.38 16.07
CA ALA A 187 -0.68 7.80 16.83
C ALA A 187 -0.18 7.04 18.06
N MET A 188 0.93 6.30 17.94
CA MET A 188 1.56 5.59 19.07
C MET A 188 2.09 6.52 20.16
N LEU A 189 2.47 7.76 19.80
CA LEU A 189 2.89 8.80 20.74
C LEU A 189 1.74 9.70 21.19
N GLU A 190 0.49 9.30 20.95
CA GLU A 190 -0.73 10.06 21.29
C GLU A 190 -0.79 11.47 20.65
N ARG A 191 0.01 11.68 19.59
CA ARG A 191 0.04 12.93 18.81
C ARG A 191 -1.02 12.89 17.72
N HIS A 192 -2.27 12.76 18.16
CA HIS A 192 -3.41 12.46 17.31
C HIS A 192 -3.66 13.46 16.17
N GLY A 193 -3.38 14.75 16.38
CA GLY A 193 -3.48 15.76 15.31
C GLY A 193 -2.47 15.52 14.18
N GLN A 194 -1.22 15.20 14.52
CA GLN A 194 -0.17 14.91 13.54
C GLN A 194 -0.40 13.55 12.87
N ALA A 195 -0.92 12.58 13.63
CA ALA A 195 -1.32 11.29 13.11
C ALA A 195 -2.41 11.44 12.04
N ALA A 196 -3.50 12.13 12.36
CA ALA A 196 -4.60 12.38 11.43
C ALA A 196 -4.12 13.10 10.16
N ALA A 197 -3.30 14.15 10.29
CA ALA A 197 -2.74 14.86 9.15
C ALA A 197 -1.88 13.96 8.25
N SER A 198 -1.02 13.13 8.85
CA SER A 198 -0.14 12.22 8.10
C SER A 198 -0.94 11.13 7.38
N PHE A 199 -1.97 10.58 8.04
CA PHE A 199 -2.84 9.58 7.43
C PHE A 199 -3.67 10.15 6.27
N LEU A 200 -4.20 11.37 6.41
CA LEU A 200 -5.03 12.01 5.38
C LEU A 200 -4.27 12.34 4.09
N TRP A 201 -2.94 12.52 4.16
CA TRP A 201 -2.12 12.67 2.95
C TRP A 201 -2.23 11.47 2.00
N VAL A 202 -2.44 10.26 2.52
CA VAL A 202 -2.51 9.03 1.72
C VAL A 202 -3.71 9.05 0.76
N PRO A 203 -4.98 9.10 1.22
CA PRO A 203 -6.13 9.12 0.30
C PRO A 203 -6.26 10.41 -0.51
N LEU A 204 -5.67 11.53 -0.07
CA LEU A 204 -5.79 12.82 -0.75
C LEU A 204 -4.74 13.05 -1.85
N ALA A 205 -3.50 12.58 -1.67
CA ALA A 205 -2.41 12.82 -2.61
C ALA A 205 -1.82 11.56 -3.25
N TYR A 206 -1.93 10.40 -2.61
CA TYR A 206 -1.24 9.17 -3.01
C TYR A 206 -2.18 7.95 -3.01
N ASN A 207 -3.28 8.06 -3.77
CA ASN A 207 -4.42 7.16 -3.69
C ASN A 207 -4.34 5.90 -4.59
N SER A 208 -3.16 5.58 -5.12
CA SER A 208 -2.93 4.49 -6.07
C SER A 208 -3.22 3.10 -5.50
N ASN A 209 -3.14 2.95 -4.18
CA ASN A 209 -3.55 1.74 -3.45
C ASN A 209 -4.82 2.02 -2.63
N PRO A 210 -6.00 1.55 -3.09
CA PRO A 210 -7.27 1.80 -2.39
C PRO A 210 -7.36 1.15 -1.01
N GLN A 211 -6.72 0.00 -0.78
CA GLN A 211 -6.75 -0.68 0.52
C GLN A 211 -5.93 0.09 1.56
N LEU A 212 -4.72 0.55 1.16
CA LEU A 212 -3.91 1.41 2.02
C LEU A 212 -4.60 2.76 2.28
N SER A 213 -5.25 3.33 1.26
CA SER A 213 -6.01 4.58 1.39
C SER A 213 -7.19 4.43 2.35
N ALA A 214 -7.94 3.33 2.26
CA ALA A 214 -9.04 3.03 3.16
C ALA A 214 -8.56 2.86 4.61
N LEU A 215 -7.45 2.16 4.81
CA LEU A 215 -6.85 1.96 6.13
C LEU A 215 -6.33 3.26 6.72
N ALA A 216 -5.67 4.09 5.91
CA ALA A 216 -5.22 5.42 6.32
C ALA A 216 -6.41 6.31 6.70
N ASN A 217 -7.49 6.31 5.91
CA ASN A 217 -8.68 7.11 6.21
C ASN A 217 -9.36 6.68 7.52
N LEU A 218 -9.47 5.36 7.75
CA LEU A 218 -9.94 4.79 9.02
C LEU A 218 -9.04 5.24 10.19
N LYS A 219 -7.72 5.17 10.04
CA LYS A 219 -6.76 5.55 11.09
C LYS A 219 -6.73 7.06 11.36
N ALA A 220 -6.99 7.87 10.34
CA ALA A 220 -7.22 9.30 10.51
C ALA A 220 -8.48 9.55 11.35
N ALA A 221 -9.58 8.85 11.06
CA ALA A 221 -10.81 8.92 11.84
C ALA A 221 -10.59 8.51 13.31
N ASP A 222 -9.90 7.39 13.55
CA ASP A 222 -9.52 6.93 14.90
C ASP A 222 -8.74 8.02 15.66
N SER A 223 -7.78 8.67 14.98
CA SER A 223 -6.97 9.73 15.57
C SER A 223 -7.81 10.98 15.87
N LEU A 224 -8.70 11.39 14.96
CA LEU A 224 -9.60 12.53 15.20
C LEU A 224 -10.57 12.26 16.37
N LEU A 225 -11.05 11.03 16.50
CA LEU A 225 -11.89 10.63 17.61
C LEU A 225 -11.14 10.73 18.94
N ALA A 226 -9.90 10.25 18.99
CA ALA A 226 -9.04 10.37 20.17
C ALA A 226 -8.70 11.83 20.52
N LEU A 227 -8.69 12.72 19.53
CA LEU A 227 -8.55 14.17 19.72
C LEU A 227 -9.85 14.86 20.21
N GLY A 228 -10.95 14.12 20.35
CA GLY A 228 -12.27 14.66 20.71
C GLY A 228 -13.04 15.30 19.55
N GLN A 229 -12.56 15.17 18.30
CA GLN A 229 -13.23 15.70 17.10
C GLN A 229 -14.24 14.69 16.53
N THR A 230 -15.22 14.28 17.35
CA THR A 230 -16.17 13.21 17.02
C THR A 230 -16.92 13.45 15.70
N SER A 231 -17.34 14.68 15.41
CA SER A 231 -18.04 15.01 14.15
C SER A 231 -17.16 14.84 12.91
N ASN A 232 -15.85 15.07 13.03
CA ASN A 232 -14.90 14.89 11.93
C ASN A 232 -14.56 13.42 11.76
N ALA A 233 -14.36 12.70 12.86
CA ALA A 233 -14.17 11.26 12.86
C ALA A 233 -15.35 10.53 12.20
N LEU A 234 -16.59 10.86 12.59
CA LEU A 234 -17.80 10.28 11.99
C LEU A 234 -17.86 10.49 10.47
N ARG A 235 -17.53 11.69 10.00
CA ARG A 235 -17.47 11.98 8.56
C ARG A 235 -16.43 11.12 7.84
N LEU A 236 -15.23 10.96 8.41
CA LEU A 236 -14.20 10.11 7.80
C LEU A 236 -14.55 8.61 7.84
N TYR A 237 -15.23 8.13 8.88
CA TYR A 237 -15.76 6.76 8.89
C TYR A 237 -16.79 6.57 7.77
N GLN A 238 -17.74 7.50 7.62
CA GLN A 238 -18.73 7.47 6.53
C GLN A 238 -18.08 7.51 5.15
N GLU A 239 -17.07 8.37 4.96
CA GLU A 239 -16.29 8.43 3.73
C GLU A 239 -15.56 7.12 3.45
N THR A 240 -15.01 6.47 4.48
CA THR A 240 -14.36 5.15 4.34
C THR A 240 -15.34 4.11 3.81
N VAL A 241 -16.57 4.09 4.35
CA VAL A 241 -17.62 3.17 3.90
C VAL A 241 -18.05 3.46 2.47
N ALA A 242 -18.25 4.73 2.12
CA ALA A 242 -18.73 5.13 0.81
C ALA A 242 -17.70 4.94 -0.30
N ARG A 243 -16.43 5.31 -0.06
CA ARG A 243 -15.37 5.28 -1.07
C ARG A 243 -14.70 3.92 -1.23
N TYR A 244 -14.65 3.11 -0.18
CA TYR A 244 -13.87 1.86 -0.18
C TYR A 244 -14.72 0.63 0.19
N PRO A 245 -15.82 0.36 -0.54
CA PRO A 245 -16.81 -0.67 -0.16
C PRO A 245 -16.27 -2.10 -0.11
N LYS A 246 -15.11 -2.38 -0.72
CA LYS A 246 -14.46 -3.71 -0.71
C LYS A 246 -13.21 -3.79 0.17
N SER A 247 -12.99 -2.80 1.02
CA SER A 247 -11.85 -2.80 1.94
C SER A 247 -12.19 -3.46 3.28
N ALA A 248 -11.19 -4.05 3.93
CA ALA A 248 -11.35 -4.52 5.31
C ALA A 248 -11.69 -3.35 6.26
N SER A 249 -11.18 -2.16 5.97
CA SER A 249 -11.43 -0.94 6.73
C SER A 249 -12.89 -0.48 6.67
N GLN A 250 -13.64 -0.82 5.63
CA GLN A 250 -15.07 -0.49 5.52
C GLN A 250 -15.88 -1.12 6.65
N GLN A 251 -15.66 -2.40 6.95
CA GLN A 251 -16.42 -3.10 7.98
C GLN A 251 -16.17 -2.50 9.37
N ILE A 252 -14.91 -2.16 9.66
CA ILE A 252 -14.52 -1.51 10.91
C ILE A 252 -15.13 -0.11 10.99
N ALA A 253 -15.05 0.68 9.92
CA ALA A 253 -15.65 2.01 9.89
C ALA A 253 -17.16 1.97 10.12
N GLN A 254 -17.88 1.00 9.53
CA GLN A 254 -19.31 0.83 9.77
C GLN A 254 -19.62 0.54 11.24
N GLN A 255 -18.85 -0.35 11.88
CA GLN A 255 -19.01 -0.62 13.30
C GLN A 255 -18.80 0.62 14.17
N MET A 256 -17.80 1.45 13.82
CA MET A 256 -17.55 2.71 14.54
C MET A 256 -18.69 3.73 14.36
N ILE A 257 -19.27 3.84 13.16
CA ILE A 257 -20.45 4.68 12.90
C ILE A 257 -21.60 4.23 13.81
N ASP A 258 -21.89 2.93 13.83
CA ASP A 258 -22.99 2.38 14.61
C ASP A 258 -22.79 2.57 16.12
N GLN A 259 -21.54 2.62 16.58
CA GLN A 259 -21.21 2.91 17.98
C GLN A 259 -21.38 4.40 18.33
N LEU A 260 -21.01 5.31 17.43
CA LEU A 260 -21.08 6.76 17.67
C LEU A 260 -22.50 7.34 17.55
N LEU A 261 -23.40 6.63 16.88
CA LEU A 261 -24.80 7.06 16.69
C LEU A 261 -25.79 6.44 17.69
N LYS A 262 -25.32 5.56 18.58
CA LYS A 262 -26.10 5.03 19.71
C LYS A 262 -26.03 5.97 20.89
#